data_AF-A0A5Q0JSC1-F1
#
_entry.id   AF-A0A5Q0JSC1-F1
#
_cell.length_a   1.000
_cell.length_b   1.000
_cell.length_c   1.000
_cell.angle_alpha   90.00
_cell.angle_beta   90.00
_cell.angle_gamma   90.00
#
_symmetry.space_group_name_H-M   'P 1'
#
loop_
_entity.id
_entity.type
_entity.pdbx_description
1 polymer ?
#
loop_
_entity_poly.entity_id
_entity_poly.type
_entity_poly.pdbx_seq_one_letter_code
_entity_poly.pdbx_strand_id
1 'polypeptide(L)'
;MKKLPVIILLLIPILAKTQNLAALYDEVKSSVVFIEILNLTTEGSGDDKTLVASAKQGSGVLISEDGLIWTASHVVQSAEVLGVQFLDGDIYEAKVLSTNPMADVALIKIKDSFLLKEKKVAPIGDSDRTKIGEDVFVIGAPFGIKQSITKGVLSGKHNLEKLNNSFVKAELLQTDAAINRGNSGGPMFNMKGEIIGITSSIYSESGAFNGIGFAISSNVAQKLLMESPNIWTGMESVVVSGDLAKALNLPQESGLLILSLSTQGVMSKLGLQGGTIPITIKDAEIVIGGDIILSIAGIEIEDINFSELVKEKVKSYKKGEKIPLQFLRNGKIQVLHFVKE
;
A
#
# COMPACT_ATOMS: atom_id res chain seq x y z
N MET A 1 1.29 58.43 -54.61
CA MET A 1 0.59 57.15 -54.36
C MET A 1 1.40 56.34 -53.37
N LYS A 2 0.97 56.24 -52.10
CA LYS A 2 1.63 55.40 -51.08
C LYS A 2 1.06 53.98 -51.17
N LYS A 3 1.92 52.97 -51.38
CA LYS A 3 1.53 51.56 -51.39
C LYS A 3 1.37 51.08 -49.95
N LEU A 4 0.15 50.68 -49.57
CA LEU A 4 -0.14 50.06 -48.29
C LEU A 4 0.27 48.58 -48.37
N PRO A 5 1.11 48.04 -47.46
CA PRO A 5 1.44 46.62 -47.49
C PRO A 5 0.24 45.84 -46.97
N VAL A 6 -0.29 44.94 -47.79
CA VAL A 6 -1.28 43.94 -47.37
C VAL A 6 -0.53 42.88 -46.57
N ILE A 7 -0.70 42.89 -45.24
CA ILE A 7 -0.23 41.81 -44.37
C ILE A 7 -1.28 40.70 -44.43
N ILE A 8 -0.96 39.62 -45.13
CA ILE A 8 -1.78 38.41 -45.14
C ILE A 8 -1.50 37.67 -43.83
N LEU A 9 -2.45 37.72 -42.90
CA LEU A 9 -2.41 36.96 -41.65
C LEU A 9 -2.80 35.50 -41.97
N LEU A 10 -1.79 34.63 -42.12
CA LEU A 10 -2.00 33.18 -42.23
C LEU A 10 -2.43 32.63 -40.86
N LEU A 11 -3.73 32.45 -40.68
CA LEU A 11 -4.30 31.67 -39.58
C LEU A 11 -3.97 30.19 -39.80
N ILE A 12 -2.91 29.70 -39.15
CA ILE A 12 -2.63 28.27 -39.06
C ILE A 12 -3.60 27.71 -38.01
N PRO A 13 -4.55 26.84 -38.37
CA PRO A 13 -5.41 26.21 -37.38
C PRO A 13 -4.53 25.31 -36.51
N ILE A 14 -4.39 25.66 -35.23
CA ILE A 14 -3.81 24.76 -34.25
C ILE A 14 -4.82 23.62 -34.09
N LEU A 15 -4.48 22.43 -34.58
CA LEU A 15 -5.24 21.22 -34.29
C LEU A 15 -5.15 21.00 -32.77
N ALA A 16 -6.16 21.45 -32.04
CA ALA A 16 -6.32 21.10 -30.64
C ALA A 16 -6.60 19.60 -30.57
N LYS A 17 -5.58 18.82 -30.20
CA LYS A 17 -5.73 17.39 -29.94
C LYS A 17 -6.56 17.27 -28.67
N THR A 18 -7.86 17.02 -28.82
CA THR A 18 -8.75 16.71 -27.69
C THR A 18 -8.21 15.48 -26.97
N GLN A 19 -7.96 15.60 -25.66
CA GLN A 19 -7.59 14.45 -24.82
C GLN A 19 -8.77 13.47 -24.78
N ASN A 20 -8.57 12.30 -25.39
CA ASN A 20 -9.57 11.23 -25.40
C ASN A 20 -9.24 10.25 -24.26
N LEU A 21 -10.03 10.28 -23.19
CA LEU A 21 -9.86 9.38 -22.05
C LEU A 21 -9.94 7.91 -22.48
N ALA A 22 -10.77 7.55 -23.45
CA ALA A 22 -10.87 6.17 -23.93
C ALA A 22 -9.57 5.71 -24.60
N ALA A 23 -8.92 6.59 -25.37
CA ALA A 23 -7.63 6.29 -25.98
C ALA A 23 -6.52 6.15 -24.92
N LEU A 24 -6.52 7.02 -23.90
CA LEU A 24 -5.58 6.90 -22.77
C LEU A 24 -5.81 5.63 -21.97
N TYR A 25 -7.08 5.27 -21.72
CA TYR A 25 -7.44 4.02 -21.08
C TYR A 25 -6.90 2.82 -21.86
N ASP A 26 -7.12 2.78 -23.18
CA ASP A 26 -6.59 1.72 -24.04
C ASP A 26 -5.06 1.65 -24.04
N GLU A 27 -4.39 2.80 -23.87
CA GLU A 27 -2.93 2.88 -23.79
C GLU A 27 -2.38 2.26 -22.52
N VAL A 28 -3.02 2.49 -21.36
CA VAL A 28 -2.47 2.12 -20.05
C VAL A 28 -3.14 0.90 -19.41
N LYS A 29 -4.32 0.46 -19.85
CA LYS A 29 -5.11 -0.60 -19.17
C LYS A 29 -4.37 -1.92 -18.98
N SER A 30 -3.46 -2.29 -19.89
CA SER A 30 -2.69 -3.54 -19.77
C SER A 30 -1.53 -3.48 -18.77
N SER A 31 -1.24 -2.29 -18.22
CA SER A 31 -0.32 -2.12 -17.09
C SER A 31 -0.97 -2.36 -15.73
N VAL A 32 -2.31 -2.34 -15.67
CA VAL A 32 -3.05 -2.46 -14.41
C VAL A 32 -3.42 -3.91 -14.17
N VAL A 33 -3.15 -4.37 -12.96
CA VAL A 33 -3.34 -5.77 -12.56
C VAL A 33 -4.35 -5.89 -11.43
N PHE A 34 -5.05 -7.01 -11.42
CA PHE A 34 -5.83 -7.44 -10.28
C PHE A 34 -4.94 -8.27 -9.35
N ILE A 35 -5.00 -7.98 -8.05
CA ILE A 35 -4.25 -8.70 -7.03
C ILE A 35 -5.23 -9.47 -6.17
N GLU A 36 -4.94 -10.75 -5.99
CA GLU A 36 -5.67 -11.63 -5.08
C GLU A 36 -4.67 -12.31 -4.15
N ILE A 37 -4.91 -12.18 -2.85
CA ILE A 37 -4.14 -12.89 -1.84
C ILE A 37 -5.01 -13.94 -1.18
N LEU A 38 -4.44 -15.12 -1.00
CA LEU A 38 -5.01 -16.17 -0.18
C LEU A 38 -4.27 -16.14 1.17
N ASN A 39 -5.01 -15.90 2.25
CA ASN A 39 -4.53 -16.02 3.61
C ASN A 39 -5.03 -17.32 4.22
N LEU A 40 -4.16 -17.99 4.96
CA LEU A 40 -4.51 -19.18 5.73
C LEU A 40 -4.47 -18.80 7.21
N THR A 41 -5.63 -18.76 7.85
CA THR A 41 -5.75 -18.50 9.29
C THR A 41 -6.17 -19.78 10.01
N THR A 42 -5.65 -20.00 11.20
CA THR A 42 -6.14 -21.06 12.08
C THR A 42 -7.22 -20.50 12.98
N GLU A 43 -8.45 -20.97 12.84
CA GLU A 43 -9.56 -20.64 13.73
C GLU A 43 -9.80 -21.78 14.72
N GLY A 44 -10.24 -21.43 15.94
CA GLY A 44 -10.56 -22.38 16.99
C GLY A 44 -9.62 -22.31 18.20
N SER A 45 -9.94 -23.08 19.24
CA SER A 45 -9.21 -23.11 20.51
C SER A 45 -8.89 -24.54 20.93
N GLY A 46 -7.73 -24.75 21.56
CA GLY A 46 -7.28 -26.09 21.96
C GLY A 46 -6.91 -26.97 20.77
N ASP A 47 -7.39 -28.22 20.78
CA ASP A 47 -7.16 -29.22 19.73
C ASP A 47 -8.06 -29.04 18.49
N ASP A 48 -9.09 -28.19 18.58
CA ASP A 48 -10.10 -28.00 17.53
C ASP A 48 -9.73 -26.84 16.58
N LYS A 49 -8.48 -26.83 16.11
CA LYS A 49 -7.96 -25.81 15.18
C LYS A 49 -8.28 -26.19 13.74
N THR A 50 -9.05 -25.36 13.05
CA THR A 50 -9.35 -25.53 11.62
C THR A 50 -8.59 -24.50 10.81
N LEU A 51 -8.02 -24.92 9.68
CA LEU A 51 -7.44 -24.01 8.69
C LEU A 51 -8.57 -23.40 7.86
N VAL A 52 -8.72 -22.09 7.94
CA VAL A 52 -9.68 -21.30 7.17
C VAL A 52 -8.92 -20.47 6.15
N ALA A 53 -9.36 -20.52 4.90
CA ALA A 53 -8.82 -19.68 3.85
C ALA A 53 -9.68 -18.42 3.71
N SER A 54 -9.05 -17.25 3.75
CA SER A 54 -9.68 -15.97 3.40
C SER A 54 -9.02 -15.37 2.17
N ALA A 55 -9.80 -14.70 1.34
CA ALA A 55 -9.30 -14.01 0.15
C ALA A 55 -9.39 -12.49 0.35
N LYS A 56 -8.32 -11.78 0.05
CA LYS A 56 -8.31 -10.31 0.00
C LYS A 56 -7.89 -9.87 -1.39
N GLN A 57 -8.54 -8.82 -1.87
CA GLN A 57 -8.45 -8.38 -3.26
C GLN A 57 -8.06 -6.92 -3.34
N GLY A 58 -7.30 -6.58 -4.37
CA GLY A 58 -6.86 -5.22 -4.65
C GLY A 58 -6.44 -5.06 -6.10
N SER A 59 -5.81 -3.93 -6.39
CA SER A 59 -5.24 -3.62 -7.69
C SER A 59 -3.75 -3.32 -7.56
N GLY A 60 -3.05 -3.33 -8.69
CA GLY A 60 -1.66 -2.91 -8.79
C GLY A 60 -1.34 -2.33 -10.14
N VAL A 61 -0.13 -1.79 -10.30
CA VAL A 61 0.37 -1.28 -11.58
C VAL A 61 1.77 -1.80 -11.87
N LEU A 62 1.95 -2.35 -13.07
CA LEU A 62 3.23 -2.82 -13.60
C LEU A 62 4.14 -1.63 -13.94
N ILE A 63 5.27 -1.53 -13.25
CA ILE A 63 6.22 -0.41 -13.35
C ILE A 63 7.57 -0.82 -13.98
N SER A 64 7.76 -2.09 -14.31
CA SER A 64 8.98 -2.55 -14.98
C SER A 64 8.74 -3.75 -15.90
N GLU A 65 9.60 -3.87 -16.92
CA GLU A 65 9.54 -4.95 -17.90
C GLU A 65 9.82 -6.33 -17.29
N ASP A 66 10.53 -6.37 -16.16
CA ASP A 66 10.88 -7.59 -15.47
C ASP A 66 9.81 -8.00 -14.43
N GLY A 67 8.69 -7.29 -14.31
CA GLY A 67 7.55 -7.72 -13.49
C GLY A 67 7.47 -7.10 -12.09
N LEU A 68 8.01 -5.90 -11.88
CA LEU A 68 7.77 -5.14 -10.63
C LEU A 68 6.42 -4.44 -10.69
N ILE A 69 5.69 -4.53 -9.58
CA ILE A 69 4.36 -3.93 -9.45
C ILE A 69 4.28 -3.11 -8.17
N TRP A 70 3.74 -1.91 -8.28
CA TRP A 70 3.30 -1.11 -7.13
C TRP A 70 1.87 -1.47 -6.75
N THR A 71 1.61 -1.53 -5.44
CA THR A 71 0.27 -1.75 -4.87
C THR A 71 0.20 -1.12 -3.47
N ALA A 72 -0.92 -1.29 -2.77
CA ALA A 72 -1.11 -0.83 -1.40
C ALA A 72 -0.55 -1.85 -0.41
N SER A 73 0.07 -1.36 0.68
CA SER A 73 0.66 -2.24 1.69
C SER A 73 -0.39 -3.12 2.32
N HIS A 74 -1.54 -2.56 2.72
CA HIS A 74 -2.59 -3.33 3.37
C HIS A 74 -3.11 -4.48 2.49
N VAL A 75 -3.02 -4.40 1.16
CA VAL A 75 -3.45 -5.49 0.27
C VAL A 75 -2.56 -6.73 0.42
N VAL A 76 -1.26 -6.56 0.68
CA VAL A 76 -0.26 -7.65 0.59
C VAL A 76 0.50 -7.92 1.90
N GLN A 77 0.19 -7.19 2.97
CA GLN A 77 1.00 -7.14 4.20
C GLN A 77 1.23 -8.49 4.88
N SER A 78 0.24 -9.38 4.86
CA SER A 78 0.27 -10.73 5.44
C SER A 78 0.02 -11.83 4.41
N ALA A 79 0.24 -11.53 3.12
CA ALA A 79 -0.07 -12.44 2.02
C ALA A 79 0.72 -13.76 2.12
N GLU A 80 0.01 -14.88 2.16
CA GLU A 80 0.64 -16.21 2.12
C GLU A 80 0.89 -16.67 0.69
N VAL A 81 -0.14 -16.58 -0.15
CA VAL A 81 -0.05 -16.75 -1.61
C VAL A 81 -0.54 -15.48 -2.26
N LEU A 82 0.26 -14.94 -3.19
CA LEU A 82 -0.02 -13.69 -3.90
C LEU A 82 -0.16 -13.97 -5.39
N GLY A 83 -1.39 -13.89 -5.88
CA GLY A 83 -1.73 -13.98 -7.30
C GLY A 83 -1.86 -12.60 -7.93
N VAL A 84 -1.30 -12.45 -9.13
CA VAL A 84 -1.40 -11.27 -9.97
C VAL A 84 -2.05 -11.67 -11.28
N GLN A 85 -3.20 -11.08 -11.59
CA GLN A 85 -3.91 -11.32 -12.82
C GLN A 85 -3.86 -10.10 -13.75
N PHE A 86 -3.43 -10.32 -14.98
CA PHE A 86 -3.40 -9.31 -16.03
C PHE A 86 -4.71 -9.24 -16.82
N LEU A 87 -4.82 -8.20 -17.63
CA LEU A 87 -5.99 -7.91 -18.47
C LEU A 87 -6.31 -9.03 -19.47
N ASP A 88 -5.29 -9.69 -20.00
CA ASP A 88 -5.38 -10.81 -20.94
C ASP A 88 -5.85 -12.12 -20.26
N GLY A 89 -5.96 -12.12 -18.93
CA GLY A 89 -6.37 -13.27 -18.14
C GLY A 89 -5.20 -14.06 -17.57
N ASP A 90 -3.96 -13.77 -17.95
CA ASP A 90 -2.78 -14.43 -17.41
C ASP A 90 -2.69 -14.22 -15.90
N ILE A 91 -2.45 -15.30 -15.17
CA ILE A 91 -2.26 -15.30 -13.72
C ILE A 91 -0.84 -15.72 -13.41
N TYR A 92 -0.14 -14.91 -12.63
CA TYR A 92 1.19 -15.21 -12.14
C TYR A 92 1.21 -15.18 -10.62
N GLU A 93 2.03 -16.05 -10.04
CA GLU A 93 2.40 -15.93 -8.64
C GLU A 93 3.43 -14.80 -8.47
N ALA A 94 3.34 -14.06 -7.39
CA ALA A 94 4.27 -13.01 -7.04
C ALA A 94 4.80 -13.17 -5.60
N LYS A 95 5.84 -12.42 -5.28
CA LYS A 95 6.36 -12.27 -3.92
C LYS A 95 6.40 -10.81 -3.53
N VAL A 96 6.21 -10.54 -2.25
CA VAL A 96 6.37 -9.19 -1.71
C VAL A 96 7.86 -8.91 -1.53
N LEU A 97 8.35 -7.80 -2.10
CA LEU A 97 9.74 -7.36 -1.94
C LEU A 97 9.87 -6.35 -0.80
N SER A 98 8.94 -5.38 -0.75
CA SER A 98 8.96 -4.29 0.21
C SER A 98 7.56 -3.84 0.55
N THR A 99 7.35 -3.45 1.79
CA THR A 99 6.11 -2.80 2.25
C THR A 99 6.44 -1.60 3.13
N ASN A 100 5.65 -0.55 2.99
CA ASN A 100 5.63 0.57 3.92
C ASN A 100 4.19 0.74 4.43
N PRO A 101 3.82 0.10 5.54
CA PRO A 101 2.47 0.18 6.09
C PRO A 101 2.06 1.61 6.49
N MET A 102 3.02 2.43 6.93
CA MET A 102 2.75 3.81 7.33
C MET A 102 2.30 4.70 6.17
N ALA A 103 2.92 4.54 5.01
CA ALA A 103 2.54 5.23 3.79
C ALA A 103 1.56 4.42 2.94
N ASP A 104 1.16 3.23 3.37
CA ASP A 104 0.30 2.29 2.66
C ASP A 104 0.72 1.96 1.21
N VAL A 105 2.01 1.75 0.97
CA VAL A 105 2.54 1.34 -0.35
C VAL A 105 3.40 0.08 -0.26
N ALA A 106 3.39 -0.72 -1.32
CA ALA A 106 4.17 -1.94 -1.42
C ALA A 106 4.71 -2.17 -2.84
N LEU A 107 5.85 -2.88 -2.88
CA LEU A 107 6.50 -3.37 -4.09
C LEU A 107 6.42 -4.89 -4.08
N ILE A 108 5.81 -5.45 -5.13
CA ILE A 108 5.76 -6.89 -5.37
C ILE A 108 6.48 -7.22 -6.67
N LYS A 109 6.87 -8.49 -6.81
CA LYS A 109 7.60 -9.00 -7.97
C LYS A 109 6.98 -10.30 -8.43
N ILE A 110 6.60 -10.35 -9.70
CA ILE A 110 6.17 -11.58 -10.34
C ILE A 110 7.32 -12.61 -10.30
N LYS A 111 6.99 -13.85 -9.93
CA LYS A 111 7.94 -14.97 -9.91
C LYS A 111 8.26 -15.44 -11.32
N ASP A 112 9.11 -16.46 -11.44
CA ASP A 112 9.69 -16.95 -12.69
C ASP A 112 8.67 -17.06 -13.86
N SER A 113 9.16 -16.92 -15.10
CA SER A 113 8.36 -17.04 -16.35
C SER A 113 7.39 -15.89 -16.66
N PHE A 114 7.61 -14.69 -16.11
CA PHE A 114 6.87 -13.50 -16.55
C PHE A 114 7.12 -13.19 -18.04
N LEU A 115 6.04 -12.99 -18.79
CA LEU A 115 6.09 -12.59 -20.19
C LEU A 115 5.43 -11.23 -20.34
N LEU A 116 6.23 -10.21 -20.68
CA LEU A 116 5.73 -8.85 -20.94
C LEU A 116 4.85 -8.76 -22.19
N LYS A 117 4.81 -9.79 -23.03
CA LYS A 117 4.08 -9.77 -24.31
C LYS A 117 2.62 -9.35 -24.07
N GLU A 118 2.14 -8.39 -24.88
CA GLU A 118 0.81 -7.74 -24.78
C GLU A 118 0.56 -6.89 -23.50
N LYS A 119 1.49 -6.86 -22.55
CA LYS A 119 1.44 -6.06 -21.32
C LYS A 119 2.30 -4.82 -21.51
N LYS A 120 1.93 -3.72 -20.84
CA LYS A 120 2.66 -2.45 -20.91
C LYS A 120 3.13 -2.04 -19.54
N VAL A 121 4.32 -1.46 -19.48
CA VAL A 121 4.79 -0.77 -18.29
C VAL A 121 4.17 0.62 -18.29
N ALA A 122 3.55 1.00 -17.16
CA ALA A 122 3.03 2.35 -17.01
C ALA A 122 4.19 3.32 -16.72
N PRO A 123 4.27 4.48 -17.42
CA PRO A 123 5.25 5.49 -17.11
C PRO A 123 4.94 6.13 -15.75
N ILE A 124 5.99 6.36 -14.94
CA ILE A 124 5.87 7.04 -13.66
C ILE A 124 6.01 8.55 -13.91
N GLY A 125 5.03 9.32 -13.45
CA GLY A 125 5.01 10.78 -13.51
C GLY A 125 5.57 11.41 -12.24
N ASP A 126 5.92 12.70 -12.36
CA ASP A 126 6.38 13.52 -11.24
C ASP A 126 5.18 14.16 -10.51
N SER A 127 4.83 13.63 -9.34
CA SER A 127 3.67 14.10 -8.56
C SER A 127 3.87 15.49 -7.96
N ASP A 128 5.12 15.95 -7.78
CA ASP A 128 5.39 17.29 -7.24
C ASP A 128 4.94 18.40 -8.21
N ARG A 129 4.87 18.07 -9.51
CA ARG A 129 4.45 18.99 -10.57
C ARG A 129 2.94 19.06 -10.78
N THR A 130 2.18 18.17 -10.14
CA THR A 130 0.71 18.14 -10.24
C THR A 130 0.09 19.35 -9.54
N LYS A 131 -1.05 19.79 -10.06
CA LYS A 131 -1.79 20.94 -9.53
C LYS A 131 -3.22 20.55 -9.16
N ILE A 132 -3.70 21.11 -8.06
CA ILE A 132 -5.12 21.01 -7.69
C ILE A 132 -5.96 21.54 -8.84
N GLY A 133 -7.01 20.80 -9.20
CA GLY A 133 -7.89 21.07 -10.34
C GLY A 133 -7.47 20.37 -11.65
N GLU A 134 -6.32 19.71 -11.71
CA GLU A 134 -5.97 18.86 -12.85
C GLU A 134 -6.86 17.62 -12.90
N ASP A 135 -7.29 17.26 -14.12
CA ASP A 135 -8.00 16.01 -14.37
C ASP A 135 -7.11 14.80 -14.06
N VAL A 136 -7.70 13.82 -13.37
CA VAL A 136 -7.07 12.54 -13.05
C VAL A 136 -8.03 11.40 -13.33
N PHE A 137 -7.50 10.21 -13.53
CA PHE A 137 -8.31 9.00 -13.63
C PHE A 137 -7.67 7.84 -12.88
N VAL A 138 -8.52 6.96 -12.35
CA VAL A 138 -8.13 5.77 -11.61
C VAL A 138 -8.59 4.55 -12.39
N ILE A 139 -7.75 3.53 -12.43
CA ILE A 139 -8.12 2.22 -12.97
C ILE A 139 -7.91 1.17 -11.88
N GLY A 140 -8.87 0.27 -11.73
CA GLY A 140 -8.78 -0.81 -10.76
C GLY A 140 -9.86 -1.89 -10.96
N ALA A 141 -10.03 -2.69 -9.92
CA ALA A 141 -10.97 -3.80 -9.88
C ALA A 141 -11.91 -3.70 -8.65
N PRO A 142 -12.78 -2.67 -8.57
CA PRO A 142 -13.71 -2.51 -7.46
C PRO A 142 -14.58 -3.75 -7.29
N PHE A 143 -14.64 -4.29 -6.07
CA PHE A 143 -15.40 -5.50 -5.74
C PHE A 143 -15.09 -6.70 -6.65
N GLY A 144 -13.86 -6.78 -7.17
CA GLY A 144 -13.45 -7.82 -8.11
C GLY A 144 -13.95 -7.60 -9.55
N ILE A 145 -14.70 -6.52 -9.81
CA ILE A 145 -15.14 -6.09 -11.14
C ILE A 145 -13.96 -5.41 -11.83
N LYS A 146 -13.13 -6.25 -12.45
CA LYS A 146 -11.93 -5.85 -13.21
C LYS A 146 -12.29 -4.83 -14.29
N GLN A 147 -11.31 -4.05 -14.72
CA GLN A 147 -11.44 -3.12 -15.85
C GLN A 147 -12.35 -1.90 -15.57
N SER A 148 -12.40 -1.43 -14.33
CA SER A 148 -13.18 -0.23 -13.99
C SER A 148 -12.30 1.01 -14.07
N ILE A 149 -12.76 2.03 -14.81
CA ILE A 149 -12.16 3.36 -14.87
C ILE A 149 -13.08 4.39 -14.20
N THR A 150 -12.50 5.28 -13.40
CA THR A 150 -13.20 6.44 -12.83
C THR A 150 -12.39 7.70 -13.12
N LYS A 151 -13.07 8.82 -13.38
CA LYS A 151 -12.44 10.12 -13.62
C LYS A 151 -12.88 11.09 -12.54
N GLY A 152 -11.95 11.95 -12.13
CA GLY A 152 -12.20 13.09 -11.25
C GLY A 152 -11.11 14.14 -11.45
N VAL A 153 -10.90 14.94 -10.42
CA VAL A 153 -9.84 15.95 -10.35
C VAL A 153 -8.95 15.69 -9.14
N LEU A 154 -7.72 16.19 -9.22
CA LEU A 154 -6.89 16.35 -8.04
C LEU A 154 -7.51 17.44 -7.16
N SER A 155 -8.22 17.05 -6.12
CA SER A 155 -9.01 17.92 -5.24
C SER A 155 -8.16 18.59 -4.15
N GLY A 156 -7.03 17.99 -3.79
CA GLY A 156 -6.17 18.48 -2.72
C GLY A 156 -4.82 17.78 -2.70
N LYS A 157 -3.82 18.44 -2.12
CA LYS A 157 -2.51 17.85 -1.81
C LYS A 157 -2.24 18.05 -0.33
N HIS A 158 -2.10 16.96 0.41
CA HIS A 158 -1.96 16.99 1.85
C HIS A 158 -0.61 16.41 2.26
N ASN A 159 0.25 17.26 2.79
CA ASN A 159 1.43 16.80 3.49
C ASN A 159 1.04 16.56 4.94
N LEU A 160 1.04 15.29 5.36
CA LEU A 160 0.75 14.92 6.75
C LEU A 160 1.72 15.58 7.77
N GLU A 161 2.81 16.20 7.31
CA GLU A 161 3.71 17.06 8.11
C GLU A 161 2.98 18.20 8.87
N LYS A 162 1.88 18.75 8.34
CA LYS A 162 1.22 19.95 8.90
C LYS A 162 0.01 19.66 9.81
N LEU A 163 -0.33 18.39 9.99
CA LEU A 163 -1.38 17.95 10.90
C LEU A 163 -0.74 17.38 12.18
N ASN A 164 -0.06 18.23 12.94
CA ASN A 164 0.37 18.00 14.34
C ASN A 164 0.86 16.60 14.73
N ASN A 165 1.55 15.87 13.85
CA ASN A 165 2.34 14.68 14.19
C ASN A 165 3.09 14.22 12.95
N SER A 166 4.42 14.27 13.02
CA SER A 166 5.33 13.82 11.96
C SER A 166 5.25 12.30 11.80
N PHE A 167 4.19 11.82 11.18
CA PHE A 167 4.22 10.54 10.50
C PHE A 167 4.95 10.78 9.18
N VAL A 168 5.60 9.75 8.63
CA VAL A 168 6.30 9.76 7.33
C VAL A 168 5.69 10.76 6.34
N LYS A 169 6.54 11.48 5.58
CA LYS A 169 6.21 12.40 4.48
C LYS A 169 5.37 11.73 3.37
N ALA A 170 4.19 11.24 3.67
CA ALA A 170 3.25 10.72 2.70
C ALA A 170 2.38 11.90 2.28
N GLU A 171 2.81 12.53 1.20
CA GLU A 171 1.93 13.41 0.43
C GLU A 171 0.74 12.57 -0.05
N LEU A 172 -0.45 12.90 0.46
CA LEU A 172 -1.71 12.34 0.01
C LEU A 172 -2.29 13.24 -1.08
N LEU A 173 -2.58 12.63 -2.22
CA LEU A 173 -3.34 13.23 -3.30
C LEU A 173 -4.82 12.93 -3.07
N GLN A 174 -5.62 13.97 -2.81
CA GLN A 174 -7.06 13.84 -2.65
C GLN A 174 -7.74 13.92 -4.02
N THR A 175 -8.74 13.08 -4.26
CA THR A 175 -9.54 13.12 -5.50
C THR A 175 -11.02 12.85 -5.22
N ASP A 176 -11.87 13.33 -6.12
CA ASP A 176 -13.29 12.97 -6.24
C ASP A 176 -13.53 11.85 -7.28
N ALA A 177 -12.48 11.35 -7.95
CA ALA A 177 -12.58 10.14 -8.74
C ALA A 177 -13.04 8.99 -7.83
N ALA A 178 -14.06 8.24 -8.25
CA ALA A 178 -14.65 7.22 -7.41
C ALA A 178 -13.63 6.12 -7.07
N ILE A 179 -13.42 5.90 -5.76
CA ILE A 179 -12.55 4.85 -5.21
C ILE A 179 -13.40 3.99 -4.28
N ASN A 180 -13.55 2.71 -4.63
CA ASN A 180 -14.21 1.68 -3.82
C ASN A 180 -13.24 0.55 -3.45
N ARG A 181 -13.62 -0.31 -2.50
CA ARG A 181 -12.88 -1.55 -2.16
C ARG A 181 -12.52 -2.31 -3.43
N GLY A 182 -11.26 -2.75 -3.56
CA GLY A 182 -10.72 -3.40 -4.76
C GLY A 182 -9.95 -2.44 -5.69
N ASN A 183 -10.17 -1.12 -5.61
CA ASN A 183 -9.28 -0.16 -6.28
C ASN A 183 -7.95 -0.01 -5.55
N SER A 184 -7.90 -0.23 -4.24
CA SER A 184 -6.71 -0.04 -3.40
C SER A 184 -5.48 -0.72 -4.00
N GLY A 185 -4.39 0.05 -4.12
CA GLY A 185 -3.16 -0.32 -4.78
C GLY A 185 -3.12 -0.03 -6.29
N GLY A 186 -4.26 0.31 -6.89
CA GLY A 186 -4.35 0.69 -8.29
C GLY A 186 -3.76 2.07 -8.58
N PRO A 187 -3.39 2.35 -9.84
CA PRO A 187 -2.80 3.63 -10.23
C PRO A 187 -3.84 4.75 -10.33
N MET A 188 -3.45 5.93 -9.87
CA MET A 188 -3.99 7.22 -10.27
C MET A 188 -3.11 7.81 -11.37
N PHE A 189 -3.69 8.04 -12.54
CA PHE A 189 -3.02 8.60 -13.69
C PHE A 189 -3.37 10.07 -13.91
N ASN A 190 -2.42 10.83 -14.45
CA ASN A 190 -2.72 12.12 -15.06
C ASN A 190 -3.19 11.96 -16.52
N MET A 191 -3.63 13.04 -17.16
CA MET A 191 -4.08 13.03 -18.57
C MET A 191 -2.97 12.86 -19.62
N LYS A 192 -1.75 12.48 -19.20
CA LYS A 192 -0.65 12.01 -20.06
C LYS A 192 -0.44 10.48 -19.95
N GLY A 193 -1.24 9.78 -19.15
CA GLY A 193 -1.08 8.34 -18.91
C GLY A 193 0.06 8.00 -17.95
N GLU A 194 0.57 8.99 -17.21
CA GLU A 194 1.65 8.80 -16.23
C GLU A 194 1.07 8.58 -14.83
N ILE A 195 1.62 7.62 -14.08
CA ILE A 195 1.23 7.36 -12.69
C ILE A 195 1.65 8.56 -11.84
N ILE A 196 0.68 9.21 -11.19
CA ILE A 196 0.95 10.29 -10.22
C ILE A 196 0.63 9.87 -8.78
N GLY A 197 -0.04 8.73 -8.59
CA GLY A 197 -0.23 8.16 -7.26
C GLY A 197 -0.75 6.73 -7.26
N ILE A 198 -0.77 6.12 -6.07
CA ILE A 198 -1.28 4.78 -5.80
C ILE A 198 -2.47 4.91 -4.86
N THR A 199 -3.66 4.46 -5.28
CA THR A 199 -4.88 4.57 -4.48
C THR A 199 -4.75 3.79 -3.18
N SER A 200 -5.20 4.37 -2.08
CA SER A 200 -5.06 3.78 -0.75
C SER A 200 -6.41 3.67 -0.06
N SER A 201 -6.99 4.81 0.31
CA SER A 201 -8.12 4.90 1.24
C SER A 201 -9.16 5.93 0.79
N ILE A 202 -10.28 5.95 1.50
CA ILE A 202 -11.35 6.94 1.37
C ILE A 202 -11.63 7.54 2.74
N TYR A 203 -12.11 8.78 2.76
CA TYR A 203 -12.74 9.32 3.95
C TYR A 203 -14.23 8.95 3.94
N SER A 204 -14.67 8.13 4.88
CA SER A 204 -16.07 7.69 4.95
C SER A 204 -16.47 7.25 6.34
N GLU A 205 -17.64 7.71 6.79
CA GLU A 205 -18.30 7.20 8.01
C GLU A 205 -19.03 5.88 7.75
N SER A 206 -19.57 5.67 6.54
CA SER A 206 -20.32 4.46 6.18
C SER A 206 -19.45 3.36 5.56
N GLY A 207 -18.19 3.67 5.25
CA GLY A 207 -17.29 2.81 4.48
C GLY A 207 -17.56 2.83 2.96
N ALA A 208 -18.56 3.58 2.49
CA ALA A 208 -18.82 3.80 1.07
C ALA A 208 -18.15 5.08 0.56
N PHE A 209 -17.81 5.14 -0.73
CA PHE A 209 -17.25 6.35 -1.33
C PHE A 209 -18.27 7.50 -1.31
N ASN A 210 -17.90 8.63 -0.72
CA ASN A 210 -18.74 9.82 -0.61
C ASN A 210 -18.07 11.08 -1.19
N GLY A 211 -17.18 10.92 -2.18
CA GLY A 211 -16.53 12.04 -2.88
C GLY A 211 -15.13 12.43 -2.40
N ILE A 212 -14.57 11.71 -1.42
CA ILE A 212 -13.22 11.97 -0.89
C ILE A 212 -12.41 10.67 -0.90
N GLY A 213 -11.54 10.53 -1.88
CA GLY A 213 -10.56 9.46 -2.01
C GLY A 213 -9.14 9.96 -1.89
N PHE A 214 -8.21 9.08 -1.49
CA PHE A 214 -6.79 9.39 -1.35
C PHE A 214 -5.91 8.40 -2.12
N ALA A 215 -4.87 8.95 -2.73
CA ALA A 215 -3.76 8.20 -3.29
C ALA A 215 -2.44 8.71 -2.71
N ILE A 216 -1.49 7.80 -2.53
CA ILE A 216 -0.12 8.11 -2.12
C ILE A 216 0.63 8.59 -3.34
N SER A 217 1.31 9.73 -3.26
CA SER A 217 1.94 10.32 -4.45
C SER A 217 3.06 9.44 -5.03
N SER A 218 3.26 9.51 -6.36
CA SER A 218 4.24 8.67 -7.06
C SER A 218 5.67 8.94 -6.57
N ASN A 219 6.03 10.19 -6.25
CA ASN A 219 7.35 10.52 -5.73
C ASN A 219 7.58 9.89 -4.34
N VAL A 220 6.55 9.83 -3.49
CA VAL A 220 6.61 9.12 -2.20
C VAL A 220 6.77 7.62 -2.40
N ALA A 221 5.96 7.01 -3.29
CA ALA A 221 6.05 5.58 -3.60
C ALA A 221 7.44 5.22 -4.15
N GLN A 222 7.96 6.00 -5.10
CA GLN A 222 9.31 5.84 -5.67
C GLN A 222 10.38 5.87 -4.57
N LYS A 223 10.36 6.90 -3.72
CA LYS A 223 11.33 7.05 -2.63
C LYS A 223 11.28 5.88 -1.65
N LEU A 224 10.09 5.47 -1.23
CA LEU A 224 9.93 4.46 -0.18
C LEU A 224 10.12 3.03 -0.67
N LEU A 225 9.85 2.76 -1.95
CA LEU A 225 9.88 1.40 -2.51
C LEU A 225 11.13 1.10 -3.33
N MET A 226 11.72 2.11 -3.98
CA MET A 226 12.85 1.93 -4.89
C MET A 226 14.15 2.47 -4.31
N GLU A 227 14.12 3.63 -3.65
CA GLU A 227 15.33 4.28 -3.12
C GLU A 227 15.66 3.87 -1.67
N SER A 228 14.64 3.67 -0.84
CA SER A 228 14.80 3.28 0.57
C SER A 228 13.84 2.16 1.00
N PRO A 229 13.84 1.01 0.30
CA PRO A 229 12.91 -0.08 0.57
C PRO A 229 13.00 -0.58 2.01
N ASN A 230 11.84 -0.82 2.59
CA ASN A 230 11.71 -1.53 3.86
C ASN A 230 11.60 -3.03 3.61
N ILE A 231 12.09 -3.85 4.55
CA ILE A 231 11.92 -5.31 4.48
C ILE A 231 10.45 -5.65 4.75
N TRP A 232 9.90 -6.56 3.97
CA TRP A 232 8.58 -7.12 4.25
C TRP A 232 8.62 -8.00 5.50
N THR A 233 7.89 -7.60 6.54
CA THR A 233 7.81 -8.33 7.81
C THR A 233 6.87 -9.54 7.75
N GLY A 234 5.92 -9.54 6.81
CA GLY A 234 4.80 -10.48 6.74
C GLY A 234 3.76 -10.30 7.85
N MET A 235 3.81 -9.18 8.56
CA MET A 235 3.03 -8.92 9.77
C MET A 235 1.97 -7.85 9.52
N GLU A 236 0.70 -8.22 9.66
CA GLU A 236 -0.42 -7.28 9.78
C GLU A 236 -0.66 -7.02 11.27
N SER A 237 -0.60 -5.75 11.66
CA SER A 237 -0.65 -5.36 13.06
C SER A 237 -1.40 -4.06 13.26
N VAL A 238 -1.94 -3.88 14.46
CA VAL A 238 -2.57 -2.63 14.89
C VAL A 238 -1.89 -2.11 16.14
N VAL A 239 -1.79 -0.77 16.25
CA VAL A 239 -1.37 -0.14 17.49
C VAL A 239 -2.51 -0.30 18.51
N VAL A 240 -2.19 -0.90 19.65
CA VAL A 240 -3.07 -0.96 20.80
C VAL A 240 -2.56 0.02 21.86
N SER A 241 -3.44 0.85 22.38
CA SER A 241 -3.11 1.89 23.37
C SER A 241 -4.30 2.16 24.30
N GLY A 242 -4.08 2.94 25.35
CA GLY A 242 -5.14 3.40 26.25
C GLY A 242 -5.93 2.26 26.90
N ASP A 243 -7.26 2.30 26.81
CA ASP A 243 -8.12 1.30 27.45
C ASP A 243 -7.95 -0.10 26.86
N LEU A 244 -7.62 -0.21 25.57
CA LEU A 244 -7.34 -1.50 24.94
C LEU A 244 -6.02 -2.09 25.44
N ALA A 245 -4.98 -1.26 25.59
CA ALA A 245 -3.72 -1.70 26.19
C ALA A 245 -3.91 -2.18 27.64
N LYS A 246 -4.71 -1.46 28.44
CA LYS A 246 -5.07 -1.88 29.80
C LYS A 246 -5.85 -3.19 29.82
N ALA A 247 -6.84 -3.34 28.93
CA ALA A 247 -7.65 -4.56 28.83
C ALA A 247 -6.81 -5.79 28.45
N LEU A 248 -5.77 -5.59 27.63
CA LEU A 248 -4.81 -6.61 27.24
C LEU A 248 -3.65 -6.79 28.24
N ASN A 249 -3.68 -6.07 29.38
CA ASN A 249 -2.67 -6.08 30.43
C ASN A 249 -1.24 -5.80 29.92
N LEU A 250 -1.10 -4.80 29.05
CA LEU A 250 0.23 -4.35 28.63
C LEU A 250 1.00 -3.74 29.81
N PRO A 251 2.33 -3.96 29.88
CA PRO A 251 3.18 -3.37 30.91
C PRO A 251 3.55 -1.89 30.63
N GLN A 252 3.13 -1.35 29.49
CA GLN A 252 3.45 -0.01 28.97
C GLN A 252 2.22 0.61 28.28
N GLU A 253 2.29 1.87 27.82
CA GLU A 253 1.10 2.59 27.34
C GLU A 253 0.55 2.06 26.02
N SER A 254 1.41 1.52 25.17
CA SER A 254 1.02 0.99 23.86
C SER A 254 1.92 -0.12 23.34
N GLY A 255 1.40 -0.88 22.37
CA GLY A 255 2.10 -1.98 21.71
C GLY A 255 1.57 -2.22 20.30
N LEU A 256 2.25 -3.05 19.51
CA LEU A 256 1.76 -3.52 18.22
C LEU A 256 1.21 -4.94 18.37
N LEU A 257 -0.11 -5.06 18.36
CA LEU A 257 -0.79 -6.36 18.34
C LEU A 257 -0.70 -6.96 16.94
N ILE A 258 -0.15 -8.17 16.84
CA ILE A 258 -0.11 -8.93 15.59
C ILE A 258 -1.48 -9.57 15.34
N LEU A 259 -2.18 -9.11 14.31
CA LEU A 259 -3.47 -9.66 13.89
C LEU A 259 -3.26 -10.93 13.08
N SER A 260 -2.40 -10.86 12.06
CA SER A 260 -2.11 -11.97 11.16
C SER A 260 -0.63 -11.95 10.76
N LEU A 261 -0.11 -13.14 10.43
CA LEU A 261 1.30 -13.35 10.16
C LEU A 261 1.47 -14.34 9.01
N SER A 262 2.09 -13.92 7.92
CA SER A 262 2.46 -14.85 6.84
C SER A 262 3.61 -15.74 7.29
N THR A 263 3.52 -17.04 6.95
CA THR A 263 4.58 -18.02 7.23
C THR A 263 5.84 -17.74 6.43
N GLN A 264 5.73 -17.01 5.31
CA GLN A 264 6.85 -16.58 4.49
C GLN A 264 7.58 -15.34 5.07
N GLY A 265 6.91 -14.61 5.96
CA GLY A 265 7.38 -13.37 6.55
C GLY A 265 8.56 -13.53 7.52
N VAL A 266 9.36 -12.46 7.66
CA VAL A 266 10.50 -12.42 8.58
C VAL A 266 10.05 -12.64 10.03
N MET A 267 8.92 -12.05 10.43
CA MET A 267 8.44 -12.12 11.80
C MET A 267 7.98 -13.53 12.19
N SER A 268 7.36 -14.28 11.27
CA SER A 268 7.03 -15.69 11.50
C SER A 268 8.28 -16.55 11.64
N LYS A 269 9.31 -16.31 10.82
CA LYS A 269 10.58 -17.03 10.89
C LYS A 269 11.34 -16.78 12.19
N LEU A 270 11.09 -15.66 12.85
CA LEU A 270 11.59 -15.35 14.20
C LEU A 270 10.78 -16.03 15.32
N GLY A 271 9.66 -16.69 14.99
CA GLY A 271 8.82 -17.41 15.95
C GLY A 271 7.74 -16.57 16.61
N LEU A 272 7.42 -15.39 16.07
CA LEU A 272 6.24 -14.63 16.48
C LEU A 272 4.95 -15.31 15.99
N GLN A 273 3.83 -14.97 16.62
CA GLN A 273 2.51 -15.57 16.39
C GLN A 273 1.47 -14.50 16.11
N GLY A 274 0.62 -14.76 15.11
CA GLY A 274 -0.57 -13.96 14.84
C GLY A 274 -1.76 -14.37 15.70
N GLY A 275 -2.83 -13.58 15.63
CA GLY A 275 -4.08 -13.85 16.34
C GLY A 275 -4.81 -15.07 15.81
N THR A 276 -5.61 -15.68 16.69
CA THR A 276 -6.49 -16.83 16.36
C THR A 276 -7.91 -16.65 16.89
N ILE A 277 -8.17 -15.60 17.67
CA ILE A 277 -9.44 -15.39 18.34
C ILE A 277 -10.13 -14.17 17.71
N PRO A 278 -11.11 -14.35 16.83
CA PRO A 278 -11.87 -13.23 16.29
C PRO A 278 -12.74 -12.62 17.40
N ILE A 279 -12.71 -11.29 17.50
CA ILE A 279 -13.59 -10.50 18.37
C ILE A 279 -14.12 -9.29 17.61
N THR A 280 -15.24 -8.74 18.05
CA THR A 280 -15.81 -7.51 17.50
C THR A 280 -15.68 -6.38 18.52
N ILE A 281 -15.02 -5.28 18.13
CA ILE A 281 -14.94 -4.06 18.92
C ILE A 281 -15.54 -2.92 18.09
N LYS A 282 -16.66 -2.34 18.56
CA LYS A 282 -17.32 -1.19 17.91
C LYS A 282 -17.46 -1.39 16.39
N ASP A 283 -18.04 -2.53 16.01
CA ASP A 283 -18.29 -2.95 14.62
C ASP A 283 -17.04 -3.29 13.78
N ALA A 284 -15.83 -3.24 14.37
CA ALA A 284 -14.62 -3.76 13.75
C ALA A 284 -14.34 -5.20 14.22
N GLU A 285 -14.24 -6.13 13.28
CA GLU A 285 -13.70 -7.46 13.55
C GLU A 285 -12.18 -7.39 13.62
N ILE A 286 -11.62 -7.80 14.75
CA ILE A 286 -10.18 -7.93 14.96
C ILE A 286 -9.86 -9.32 15.48
N VAL A 287 -8.70 -9.85 15.09
CA VAL A 287 -8.23 -11.14 15.57
C VAL A 287 -7.19 -10.91 16.67
N ILE A 288 -7.51 -11.33 17.89
CA ILE A 288 -6.62 -11.26 19.05
C ILE A 288 -5.98 -12.61 19.36
N GLY A 289 -5.12 -12.65 20.39
CA GLY A 289 -4.39 -13.85 20.81
C GLY A 289 -2.99 -13.98 20.19
N GLY A 290 -2.64 -13.06 19.28
CA GLY A 290 -1.29 -12.93 18.75
C GLY A 290 -0.35 -12.26 19.74
N ASP A 291 0.93 -12.21 19.39
CA ASP A 291 1.93 -11.49 20.17
C ASP A 291 1.66 -9.98 20.12
N ILE A 292 2.05 -9.29 21.19
CA ILE A 292 2.05 -7.83 21.25
C ILE A 292 3.49 -7.36 21.32
N ILE A 293 4.00 -6.76 20.25
CA ILE A 293 5.36 -6.22 20.23
C ILE A 293 5.39 -4.98 21.13
N LEU A 294 6.34 -4.98 22.07
CA LEU A 294 6.54 -3.91 23.04
C LEU A 294 7.68 -2.99 22.61
N SER A 295 8.77 -3.56 22.10
CA SER A 295 9.91 -2.80 21.61
C SER A 295 10.71 -3.54 20.53
N ILE A 296 11.35 -2.78 19.65
CA ILE A 296 12.32 -3.29 18.67
C ILE A 296 13.59 -2.45 18.78
N ALA A 297 14.75 -3.11 18.89
CA ALA A 297 16.04 -2.44 19.05
C ALA A 297 16.10 -1.49 20.26
N GLY A 298 15.28 -1.75 21.29
CA GLY A 298 15.13 -0.91 22.48
C GLY A 298 14.31 0.37 22.27
N ILE A 299 13.64 0.53 21.12
CA ILE A 299 12.67 1.59 20.88
C ILE A 299 11.27 1.03 21.21
N GLU A 300 10.53 1.70 22.08
CA GLU A 300 9.19 1.28 22.50
C GLU A 300 8.11 1.79 21.52
N ILE A 301 6.97 1.07 21.45
CA ILE A 301 5.80 1.50 20.67
C ILE A 301 5.08 2.62 21.42
N GLU A 302 5.70 3.78 21.54
CA GLU A 302 5.08 5.00 22.10
C GLU A 302 5.36 6.21 21.18
N ASP A 303 6.42 6.12 20.37
CA ASP A 303 6.79 7.17 19.43
C ASP A 303 6.00 7.10 18.13
N ILE A 304 5.48 8.25 17.74
CA ILE A 304 4.86 8.46 16.42
C ILE A 304 5.82 8.16 15.26
N ASN A 305 7.11 8.24 15.55
CA ASN A 305 8.22 7.98 14.65
C ASN A 305 8.80 6.56 14.80
N PHE A 306 8.10 5.65 15.49
CA PHE A 306 8.60 4.32 15.85
C PHE A 306 9.32 3.62 14.69
N SER A 307 8.69 3.54 13.51
CA SER A 307 9.28 2.85 12.35
C SER A 307 10.59 3.49 11.87
N GLU A 308 10.72 4.81 11.91
CA GLU A 308 11.95 5.49 11.46
C GLU A 308 13.03 5.38 12.53
N LEU A 309 12.68 5.56 13.80
CA LEU A 309 13.59 5.38 14.93
C LEU A 309 14.14 3.96 14.98
N VAL A 310 13.30 2.94 14.76
CA VAL A 310 13.76 1.56 14.63
C VAL A 310 14.69 1.42 13.43
N LYS A 311 14.37 2.00 12.27
CA LYS A 311 15.22 1.92 11.07
C LYS A 311 16.59 2.56 11.32
N GLU A 312 16.64 3.74 11.91
CA GLU A 312 17.89 4.43 12.28
C GLU A 312 18.67 3.65 13.34
N LYS A 313 17.98 3.16 14.37
CA LYS A 313 18.59 2.38 15.44
C LYS A 313 19.18 1.08 14.90
N VAL A 314 18.45 0.34 14.06
CA VAL A 314 18.92 -0.89 13.41
C VAL A 314 20.14 -0.62 12.50
N LYS A 315 20.20 0.52 11.80
CA LYS A 315 21.38 0.91 11.01
C LYS A 315 22.62 1.14 11.86
N SER A 316 22.46 1.50 13.14
CA SER A 316 23.59 1.69 14.05
C SER A 316 24.23 0.38 14.53
N TYR A 317 23.53 -0.76 14.39
CA TYR A 317 24.08 -2.08 14.70
C TYR A 317 25.05 -2.55 13.61
N LYS A 318 26.12 -3.21 14.03
CA LYS A 318 27.09 -3.85 13.13
C LYS A 318 26.55 -5.20 12.64
N LYS A 319 27.00 -5.61 11.45
CA LYS A 319 26.74 -6.94 10.92
C LYS A 319 27.11 -8.03 11.94
N GLY A 320 26.21 -8.98 12.17
CA GLY A 320 26.35 -10.05 13.15
C GLY A 320 25.86 -9.69 14.56
N GLU A 321 25.58 -8.42 14.85
CA GLU A 321 25.03 -8.05 16.16
C GLU A 321 23.58 -8.49 16.31
N LYS A 322 23.22 -8.86 17.54
CA LYS A 322 21.88 -9.28 17.93
C LYS A 322 21.05 -8.06 18.31
N ILE A 323 19.94 -7.88 17.62
CA ILE A 323 18.99 -6.80 17.86
C ILE A 323 17.81 -7.38 18.65
N PRO A 324 17.51 -6.84 19.85
CA PRO A 324 16.43 -7.36 20.67
C PRO A 324 15.05 -6.95 20.13
N LEU A 325 14.10 -7.86 20.23
CA LEU A 325 12.66 -7.62 20.04
C LEU A 325 11.94 -8.14 21.29
N GLN A 326 11.29 -7.24 22.01
CA GLN A 326 10.49 -7.60 23.19
C GLN A 326 9.01 -7.67 22.81
N PHE A 327 8.33 -8.70 23.29
CA PHE A 327 6.91 -8.90 23.02
C PHE A 327 6.22 -9.58 24.20
N LEU A 328 4.92 -9.36 24.31
CA LEU A 328 4.05 -9.99 25.27
C LEU A 328 3.37 -11.21 24.61
N ARG A 329 3.51 -12.38 25.23
CA ARG A 329 2.78 -13.60 24.85
C ARG A 329 2.19 -14.24 26.10
N ASN A 330 0.88 -14.47 26.11
CA ASN A 330 0.17 -15.07 27.25
C ASN A 330 0.48 -14.37 28.58
N GLY A 331 0.51 -13.03 28.57
CA GLY A 331 0.79 -12.20 29.76
C GLY A 331 2.26 -12.22 30.24
N LYS A 332 3.18 -12.85 29.50
CA LYS A 332 4.60 -12.90 29.84
C LYS A 332 5.43 -12.15 28.81
N ILE A 333 6.33 -11.29 29.29
CA ILE A 333 7.32 -10.61 28.46
C ILE A 333 8.35 -11.64 28.02
N GLN A 334 8.61 -11.68 26.72
CA GLN A 334 9.63 -12.51 26.10
C GLN A 334 10.53 -11.63 25.24
N VAL A 335 11.75 -12.12 24.98
CA VAL A 335 12.74 -11.42 24.17
C VAL A 335 13.29 -12.38 23.12
N LEU A 336 13.14 -12.00 21.87
CA LEU A 336 13.81 -12.64 20.73
C LEU A 336 14.94 -11.74 20.24
N HIS A 337 15.88 -12.32 19.51
CA HIS A 337 16.95 -11.57 18.89
C HIS A 337 17.02 -11.93 17.41
N PHE A 338 17.07 -10.90 16.55
CA PHE A 338 17.40 -11.08 15.14
C PHE A 338 18.80 -10.53 14.86
N VAL A 339 19.48 -11.11 13.88
CA VAL A 339 20.88 -10.77 13.57
C VAL A 339 20.91 -9.73 12.46
N LYS A 340 21.70 -8.68 12.63
CA LYS A 340 21.96 -7.71 11.56
C LYS A 340 22.72 -8.39 10.42
N GLU A 341 22.12 -8.47 9.24
CA GLU A 341 22.78 -8.93 8.01
C GLU A 341 23.78 -7.92 7.45
#